data_AF-A0A526ZRQ6-F1
#
_entry.id   AF-A0A526ZRQ6-F1
#
_cell.length_a   1.000
_cell.length_b   1.000
_cell.length_c   1.000
_cell.angle_alpha   90.00
_cell.angle_beta   90.00
_cell.angle_gamma   90.00
#
_symmetry.space_group_name_H-M   'P 1'
#
loop_
_entity.id
_entity.type
_entity.pdbx_description
1 polymer ?
#
loop_
_entity_poly.entity_id
_entity_poly.type
_entity_poly.pdbx_seq_one_letter_code
_entity_poly.pdbx_strand_id
1 'polypeptide(L)' 'MKIIACGSVPTVIAPEKYFTGRVWQTPIIEKEAPARLRAIMVGFEPGARTHWHTHPLGQTLYVVSGAGLAQS' A
#
# COMPACT_ATOMS: atom_id res chain seq x y z
N MET A 1 -6.96 -22.36 7.90
CA MET A 1 -6.27 -21.58 6.85
C MET A 1 -7.31 -20.69 6.17
N LYS A 2 -7.08 -19.38 6.10
CA LYS A 2 -7.97 -18.46 5.36
C LYS A 2 -7.32 -18.13 4.03
N ILE A 3 -8.03 -18.40 2.93
CA ILE A 3 -7.60 -18.06 1.57
C ILE A 3 -8.43 -16.87 1.12
N ILE A 4 -7.75 -15.81 0.68
CA ILE A 4 -8.39 -14.67 0.03
C ILE A 4 -8.18 -14.88 -1.46
N ALA A 5 -9.26 -15.15 -2.19
CA ALA A 5 -9.18 -15.43 -3.62
C ALA A 5 -8.70 -14.19 -4.39
N CYS A 6 -7.88 -14.40 -5.42
CA CYS A 6 -7.45 -13.33 -6.31
C CYS A 6 -8.68 -12.63 -6.92
N GLY A 7 -8.71 -11.29 -6.89
CA GLY A 7 -9.83 -10.49 -7.39
C GLY A 7 -11.05 -10.39 -6.46
N SER A 8 -11.07 -11.10 -5.31
CA SER A 8 -12.19 -11.01 -4.35
C SER A 8 -12.15 -9.76 -3.45
N VAL A 9 -11.00 -9.09 -3.39
CA VAL A 9 -10.80 -7.85 -2.65
C VAL A 9 -10.76 -6.69 -3.65
N PRO A 10 -11.60 -5.65 -3.49
CA PRO A 10 -11.63 -4.53 -4.41
C PRO A 10 -10.35 -3.70 -4.31
N THR A 11 -9.87 -3.26 -5.47
CA THR A 11 -8.89 -2.18 -5.57
C THR A 11 -9.62 -0.85 -5.47
N VAL A 12 -9.12 0.05 -4.63
CA VAL A 12 -9.72 1.38 -4.40
C VAL A 12 -8.73 2.49 -4.72
N ILE A 13 -9.24 3.68 -5.02
CA ILE A 13 -8.41 4.89 -5.12
C ILE A 13 -8.06 5.35 -3.70
N ALA A 14 -6.78 5.64 -3.47
CA ALA A 14 -6.29 6.09 -2.18
C ALA A 14 -6.78 7.52 -1.85
N PRO A 15 -7.02 7.85 -0.57
CA PRO A 15 -7.47 9.19 -0.19
C PRO A 15 -6.46 10.29 -0.55
N GLU A 16 -6.90 11.32 -1.28
CA GLU A 16 -6.04 12.42 -1.75
C GLU A 16 -5.30 13.15 -0.61
N LYS A 17 -5.82 13.13 0.62
CA LYS A 17 -5.14 13.71 1.79
C LYS A 17 -3.77 13.12 2.09
N TYR A 18 -3.46 11.92 1.59
CA TYR A 18 -2.19 11.23 1.82
C TYR A 18 -1.28 11.17 0.59
N PHE A 19 -1.76 11.60 -0.57
CA PHE A 19 -1.07 11.38 -1.84
C PHE A 19 -1.23 12.59 -2.76
N THR A 20 -0.20 12.88 -3.55
CA THR A 20 -0.37 13.68 -4.76
C THR A 20 -0.49 12.75 -5.96
N GLY A 21 -1.41 13.06 -6.88
CA GLY A 21 -1.69 12.22 -8.04
C GLY A 21 -2.57 11.01 -7.72
N ARG A 22 -2.85 10.18 -8.73
CA ARG A 22 -3.71 9.01 -8.58
C ARG A 22 -2.92 7.82 -8.07
N VAL A 23 -3.38 7.24 -6.96
CA VAL A 23 -2.79 6.06 -6.33
C VAL A 23 -3.88 5.03 -6.09
N TRP A 24 -3.60 3.78 -6.44
CA TRP A 24 -4.48 2.63 -6.25
C TRP A 24 -4.00 1.80 -5.07
N GLN A 25 -4.93 1.24 -4.29
CA GLN A 25 -4.64 0.37 -3.16
C GLN A 25 -5.47 -0.91 -3.23
N THR A 26 -4.80 -2.06 -3.10
CA THR A 26 -5.43 -3.38 -2.96
C THR A 26 -4.98 -4.02 -1.66
N PRO A 27 -5.85 -4.17 -0.65
CA PRO A 27 -5.50 -4.86 0.58
C PRO A 27 -5.07 -6.32 0.32
N ILE A 28 -3.98 -6.75 0.96
CA ILE A 28 -3.48 -8.13 0.87
C ILE A 28 -3.76 -8.86 2.19
N ILE A 29 -3.37 -8.26 3.31
CA ILE A 29 -3.56 -8.84 4.64
C ILE A 29 -3.66 -7.76 5.70
N GLU A 30 -4.51 -8.02 6.69
CA GLU A 30 -4.60 -7.28 7.93
C GLU A 30 -4.80 -8.30 9.04
N LYS A 31 -3.90 -8.29 10.02
CA LYS A 31 -3.93 -9.24 11.14
C LYS A 31 -4.62 -8.61 12.35
N GLU A 32 -5.37 -9.45 13.04
CA GLU A 32 -5.93 -9.13 14.36
C GLU A 32 -4.85 -9.24 15.44
N ALA A 33 -5.10 -8.58 16.57
CA ALA A 33 -4.24 -8.66 17.74
C ALA A 33 -4.02 -10.13 18.16
N PRO A 34 -2.80 -10.49 18.62
CA PRO A 34 -1.67 -9.61 18.94
C PRO A 34 -0.75 -9.29 17.75
N ALA A 35 -1.01 -9.86 16.57
CA ALA A 35 -0.23 -9.56 15.38
C ALA A 35 -0.56 -8.15 14.85
N ARG A 36 0.44 -7.47 14.28
CA ARG A 36 0.36 -6.08 13.83
C ARG A 36 0.62 -5.91 12.34
N LEU A 37 0.75 -7.02 11.60
CA LEU A 37 1.10 -6.99 10.18
C LEU A 37 -0.09 -6.51 9.36
N ARG A 38 0.19 -5.52 8.52
CA ARG A 38 -0.69 -5.08 7.43
C ARG A 38 0.14 -5.01 6.15
N ALA A 39 -0.38 -5.53 5.06
CA ALA A 39 0.21 -5.38 3.73
C ALA A 39 -0.86 -4.98 2.72
N ILE A 40 -0.49 -4.05 1.85
CA ILE A 40 -1.35 -3.47 0.82
C ILE A 40 -0.47 -3.37 -0.45
N MET A 41 -1.00 -3.79 -1.59
CA MET A 41 -0.39 -3.50 -2.88
C MET A 41 -0.77 -2.07 -3.27
N VAL A 42 0.23 -1.24 -3.60
CA VAL A 42 0.03 0.16 -3.94
C VAL A 42 0.53 0.41 -5.36
N GLY A 43 -0.32 0.98 -6.21
CA GLY A 43 0.01 1.36 -7.58
C GLY A 43 0.05 2.88 -7.72
N PHE A 44 1.16 3.42 -8.23
CA PHE A 44 1.34 4.84 -8.47
C PHE A 44 1.27 5.12 -9.96
N GLU A 45 0.38 6.01 -10.39
CA GLU A 45 0.46 6.58 -11.74
C GLU A 45 1.74 7.43 -11.88
N PRO A 46 2.23 7.69 -13.10
CA PRO A 46 3.39 8.55 -13.31
C PRO A 46 3.28 9.90 -12.58
N GLY A 47 4.28 10.20 -11.74
CA GLY A 47 4.33 11.43 -10.92
C GLY A 47 3.52 11.39 -9.62
N ALA A 48 2.76 10.32 -9.35
CA ALA A 48 2.06 10.13 -8.09
C ALA A 48 3.03 9.71 -6.97
N ARG A 49 2.77 10.15 -5.74
CA ARG A 49 3.62 9.88 -4.56
C ARG A 49 2.86 10.05 -3.25
N THR A 50 3.36 9.43 -2.20
CA THR A 50 2.93 9.70 -0.81
C THR A 50 3.33 11.10 -0.38
N HIS A 51 2.54 11.71 0.51
CA HIS A 51 3.02 12.80 1.35
C HIS A 51 4.07 12.29 2.35
N TRP A 52 4.86 13.20 2.94
CA TRP A 52 5.80 12.87 4.00
C TRP A 52 5.07 12.22 5.19
N HIS A 53 5.61 11.10 5.68
CA HIS A 53 5.03 10.36 6.79
C HIS A 53 6.09 9.48 7.47
N THR A 54 5.74 8.97 8.64
CA THR A 54 6.58 8.04 9.42
C THR A 54 5.77 6.84 9.87
N HIS A 55 6.42 5.67 9.98
CA HIS A 55 5.84 4.48 10.59
C HIS A 55 6.54 4.17 11.92
N PRO A 56 5.79 3.97 13.03
CA PRO A 56 6.39 3.79 14.35
C PRO A 56 7.23 2.53 14.50
N LEU A 57 7.01 1.53 13.63
CA LEU A 57 7.77 0.28 13.59
C LEU A 57 8.50 0.08 12.24
N GLY A 58 8.70 1.17 11.50
CA GLY A 58 9.24 1.12 10.14
C GLY A 58 8.26 0.57 9.11
N GLN A 59 8.72 0.50 7.86
CA GLN A 59 7.99 -0.03 6.71
C GLN A 59 8.97 -0.75 5.79
N THR A 60 8.55 -1.87 5.22
CA THR A 60 9.28 -2.59 4.16
C THR A 60 8.52 -2.44 2.85
N LEU A 61 9.23 -2.08 1.79
CA LEU A 61 8.70 -2.01 0.43
C LEU A 61 9.26 -3.17 -0.40
N TYR A 62 8.37 -3.87 -1.12
CA TYR A 62 8.73 -4.87 -2.12
C TYR A 62 8.18 -4.42 -3.47
N VAL A 63 9.07 -4.00 -4.38
CA VAL A 63 8.68 -3.51 -5.70
C VAL A 63 8.32 -4.69 -6.59
N VAL A 64 7.06 -4.74 -7.04
CA VAL A 64 6.53 -5.84 -7.86
C VAL A 64 6.63 -5.53 -9.36
N SER A 65 6.54 -4.26 -9.74
CA SER A 65 6.63 -3.80 -11.13
C SER A 65 6.99 -2.31 -11.22
N GLY A 66 7.55 -1.91 -12.37
CA GLY A 66 7.88 -0.51 -12.67
C GLY A 66 9.14 0.01 -11.98
N ALA A 67 9.26 1.33 -11.91
CA ALA A 67 10.35 2.05 -11.25
C ALA A 67 9.82 3.35 -10.63
N GLY A 68 10.44 3.81 -9.55
CA GLY A 68 10.03 5.01 -8.82
C GLY A 68 11.14 5.59 -7.95
N LEU A 69 10.85 6.70 -7.28
CA LEU A 69 11.76 7.38 -6.36
C LEU A 69 11.31 7.18 -4.92
N ALA A 70 12.28 7.07 -4.01
CA ALA A 70 12.04 7.01 -2.57
C ALA A 70 13.07 7.89 -1.85
N GLN A 71 12.63 8.52 -0.76
CA GLN A 71 13.48 9.28 0.15
C GLN A 71 12.97 9.06 1.58
N SER A 72 13.89 8.87 2.52
CA SER A 72 13.62 8.57 3.93
C SER A 72 14.35 9.52 4.86
#